data_AF-A0A1F5DJR4-F1
#
_entry.id   AF-A0A1F5DJR4-F1
#
_cell.length_a   1.000
_cell.length_b   1.000
_cell.length_c   1.000
_cell.angle_alpha   90.00
_cell.angle_beta   90.00
_cell.angle_gamma   90.00
#
_symmetry.space_group_name_H-M   'P 1'
#
loop_
_entity.id
_entity.type
_entity.pdbx_description
1 polymer ?
#
loop_
_entity_poly.entity_id
_entity_poly.type
_entity_poly.pdbx_seq_one_letter_code
_entity_poly.pdbx_strand_id
1 'polypeptide(L)'
;MSISIKDLDESAFRNLKAEAVRRGMKVGDAATEAFRAWVAAQRQVRVRDRERMVAAARDMDELRSGGGPGWSGAEEIRKWRDERKR
;
A
#
# COMPACT_ATOMS: atom_id res chain seq x y z
N MET A 1 28.02 -13.48 -4.97
CA MET A 1 28.26 -12.20 -5.66
C MET A 1 28.51 -11.15 -4.58
N SER A 2 29.58 -10.37 -4.65
CA SER A 2 29.89 -9.31 -3.69
C SER A 2 29.60 -7.94 -4.33
N ILE A 3 29.01 -7.04 -3.54
CA ILE A 3 28.69 -5.66 -3.94
C ILE A 3 29.25 -4.75 -2.85
N SER A 4 29.88 -3.63 -3.25
CA SER A 4 30.35 -2.59 -2.33
C SER A 4 29.52 -1.33 -2.55
N ILE A 5 29.01 -0.77 -1.46
CA ILE A 5 28.24 0.47 -1.46
C ILE A 5 29.10 1.52 -0.76
N LYS A 6 29.33 2.65 -1.43
CA LYS A 6 30.11 3.77 -0.93
C LYS A 6 29.18 4.93 -0.55
N ASP A 7 29.75 5.90 0.18
CA ASP A 7 29.08 7.16 0.55
C ASP A 7 27.78 6.95 1.37
N LEU A 8 27.78 5.93 2.22
CA LEU A 8 26.69 5.66 3.14
C LEU A 8 26.84 6.54 4.38
N ASP A 9 25.74 7.14 4.83
CA ASP A 9 25.73 7.85 6.11
C ASP A 9 26.16 6.91 7.25
N GLU A 10 27.14 7.35 8.04
CA GLU A 10 27.75 6.53 9.07
C GLU A 10 26.74 6.19 10.18
N SER A 11 25.89 7.14 10.54
CA SER A 11 24.90 6.94 11.60
C SER A 11 23.83 5.94 11.18
N ALA A 12 23.36 6.01 9.94
CA ALA A 12 22.41 5.07 9.36
C ALA A 12 22.99 3.65 9.30
N PHE A 13 24.25 3.51 8.89
CA PHE A 13 24.93 2.22 8.88
C PHE A 13 25.05 1.61 10.28
N ARG A 14 25.47 2.41 11.27
CA ARG A 14 25.60 1.96 12.66
C ARG A 14 24.26 1.47 13.22
N ASN A 15 23.17 2.20 12.94
CA ASN A 15 21.83 1.82 13.38
C ASN A 15 21.37 0.51 12.73
N LEU A 16 21.54 0.36 11.42
CA LEU A 16 21.20 -0.88 10.71
C LEU A 16 22.00 -2.07 11.26
N LYS A 17 23.30 -1.89 11.47
CA LYS A 17 24.18 -2.92 12.04
C LYS A 17 23.73 -3.32 13.44
N ALA A 18 23.43 -2.34 14.30
CA ALA A 18 22.98 -2.61 15.67
C ALA A 18 21.65 -3.38 15.69
N GLU A 19 20.70 -3.03 14.82
CA GLU A 19 19.43 -3.74 14.68
C GLU A 19 19.64 -5.17 14.15
N ALA A 20 20.51 -5.35 13.16
CA ALA A 20 20.83 -6.66 12.61
C ALA A 20 21.41 -7.60 13.69
N VAL A 21 22.34 -7.09 14.49
CA VAL A 21 22.92 -7.85 15.62
C VAL A 21 21.84 -8.19 16.66
N ARG A 22 20.99 -7.23 17.03
CA ARG A 22 19.89 -7.46 17.99
C ARG A 22 18.90 -8.54 17.52
N ARG A 23 18.75 -8.69 16.20
CA ARG A 23 17.89 -9.71 15.58
C ARG A 23 18.63 -11.01 15.21
N GLY A 24 19.92 -11.14 15.54
CA GLY A 24 20.71 -12.33 15.23
C GLY A 24 20.95 -12.56 13.73
N MET A 25 20.92 -11.51 12.91
CA MET A 25 21.05 -11.57 11.45
C MET A 25 22.34 -10.89 10.96
N LYS A 26 22.84 -11.32 9.80
CA LYS A 26 24.02 -10.68 9.20
C LYS A 26 23.63 -9.31 8.65
N VAL A 27 24.57 -8.36 8.71
CA VAL A 27 24.37 -7.00 8.19
C VAL A 27 23.98 -7.01 6.70
N GLY A 28 24.54 -7.93 5.91
CA GLY A 28 24.19 -8.09 4.50
C GLY A 28 22.74 -8.55 4.27
N ASP A 29 22.21 -9.40 5.16
CA ASP A 29 20.82 -9.86 5.09
C ASP A 29 19.86 -8.72 5.43
N ALA A 30 20.16 -7.97 6.49
CA ALA A 30 19.42 -6.77 6.88
C ALA A 30 19.45 -5.69 5.78
N ALA A 31 20.60 -5.48 5.13
CA ALA A 31 20.71 -4.55 4.00
C ALA A 31 19.87 -5.02 2.80
N THR A 32 19.86 -6.33 2.51
CA THR A 32 19.05 -6.90 1.44
C THR A 32 17.55 -6.69 1.69
N GLU A 33 17.09 -6.92 2.92
CA GLU A 33 15.71 -6.64 3.31
C GLU A 33 15.37 -5.16 3.21
N ALA A 34 16.26 -4.28 3.67
CA ALA A 34 16.09 -2.83 3.57
C ALA A 34 15.94 -2.37 2.11
N PHE A 35 16.75 -2.89 1.18
CA PHE A 35 16.61 -2.58 -0.24
C PHE A 35 15.28 -3.04 -0.83
N ARG A 36 14.84 -4.25 -0.48
CA ARG A 36 13.54 -4.78 -0.92
C ARG A 36 12.39 -3.90 -0.40
N ALA A 37 12.44 -3.54 0.88
CA ALA A 37 11.44 -2.68 1.51
C ALA A 37 11.40 -1.30 0.87
N TRP A 38 12.57 -0.69 0.60
CA TRP A 38 12.66 0.60 -0.08
C TRP A 38 12.00 0.57 -1.47
N VAL A 39 12.34 -0.42 -2.31
CA VAL A 39 11.75 -0.57 -3.64
C VAL A 39 10.24 -0.82 -3.57
N ALA A 40 9.77 -1.62 -2.61
CA ALA A 40 8.36 -1.87 -2.39
C ALA A 40 7.61 -0.59 -1.98
N ALA A 41 8.18 0.21 -1.09
CA ALA A 41 7.62 1.49 -0.69
C ALA A 41 7.48 2.45 -1.89
N GLN A 42 8.48 2.53 -2.78
CA GLN A 42 8.38 3.34 -4.00
C GLN A 42 7.27 2.85 -4.96
N ARG A 43 6.96 1.55 -4.97
CA ARG A 43 5.86 1.00 -5.76
C ARG A 43 4.48 1.27 -5.13
N GLN A 44 4.38 1.28 -3.80
CA GLN A 44 3.13 1.60 -3.10
C GLN A 44 2.81 3.11 -3.13
N VAL A 45 3.83 3.98 -3.09
CA VAL A 45 3.66 5.44 -3.20
C VAL A 45 3.18 5.85 -4.59
N ARG A 46 3.38 5.02 -5.62
CA ARG A 46 2.61 5.10 -6.87
C ARG A 46 1.19 4.57 -6.64
N VAL A 47 0.41 5.28 -5.82
CA VAL A 47 -1.02 5.42 -6.15
C VAL A 47 -1.00 6.12 -7.49
N ARG A 48 -1.10 5.33 -8.56
CA ARG A 48 -0.91 5.74 -9.96
C ARG A 48 -1.74 6.98 -10.34
N ASP A 49 -2.69 7.34 -9.49
CA ASP A 49 -3.71 8.34 -9.71
C ASP A 49 -4.32 8.76 -8.36
N ARG A 50 -3.52 9.30 -7.42
CA ARG A 50 -4.03 9.77 -6.10
C ARG A 50 -5.19 10.75 -6.28
N GLU A 51 -5.10 11.60 -7.28
CA GLU A 51 -6.16 12.54 -7.66
C GLU A 51 -7.43 11.81 -8.10
N ARG A 52 -7.30 10.74 -8.89
CA ARG A 52 -8.44 9.90 -9.29
C ARG A 52 -9.07 9.16 -8.11
N MET A 53 -8.28 8.72 -7.13
CA MET A 53 -8.82 8.12 -5.91
C MET A 53 -9.59 9.14 -5.08
N VAL A 54 -9.09 10.37 -4.98
CA VAL A 54 -9.79 11.46 -4.29
C VAL A 54 -11.06 11.85 -5.03
N ALA A 55 -11.02 11.90 -6.36
CA ALA A 55 -12.20 12.13 -7.19
C ALA A 55 -13.25 11.03 -7.00
N ALA A 56 -12.85 9.75 -7.12
CA ALA A 56 -13.75 8.63 -6.89
C ALA A 56 -14.34 8.60 -5.47
N ALA A 57 -13.57 9.02 -4.46
CA ALA A 57 -14.08 9.14 -3.09
C ALA A 57 -15.16 10.22 -2.97
N ARG A 58 -14.96 11.38 -3.62
CA ARG A 58 -15.96 12.45 -3.67
C ARG A 58 -17.22 12.01 -4.40
N ASP A 59 -17.07 11.36 -5.55
CA ASP A 59 -18.20 10.82 -6.32
C ASP A 59 -18.99 9.79 -5.49
N MET A 60 -18.31 8.94 -4.73
CA MET A 60 -18.95 7.97 -3.83
C MET A 60 -19.71 8.64 -2.69
N ASP A 61 -19.16 9.70 -2.10
CA ASP A 61 -19.81 10.45 -1.02
C ASP A 61 -20.99 11.27 -1.54
N GLU A 62 -20.90 11.82 -2.75
CA GLU A 62 -22.01 12.49 -3.44
C GLU A 62 -23.15 11.51 -3.72
N LEU A 63 -22.84 10.33 -4.27
CA LEU A 63 -23.82 9.25 -4.49
C LEU A 63 -24.46 8.77 -3.19
N ARG A 64 -23.71 8.70 -2.08
CA ARG A 64 -24.24 8.39 -0.76
C ARG A 64 -25.19 9.48 -0.25
N SER A 65 -24.87 10.75 -0.50
CA SER A 65 -25.69 11.88 -0.09
C SER A 65 -26.96 12.05 -0.92
N GLY A 66 -26.95 11.60 -2.17
CA GLY A 66 -28.08 11.65 -3.11
C GLY A 66 -29.08 10.50 -2.98
N GLY A 67 -28.83 9.52 -2.09
CA GLY A 67 -29.76 8.43 -1.80
C GLY A 67 -31.01 8.97 -1.10
N GLY A 68 -32.05 9.31 -1.88
CA GLY A 68 -33.36 9.69 -1.35
C GLY A 68 -33.99 8.58 -0.51
N PRO A 69 -34.94 8.92 0.38
CA PRO A 69 -35.63 7.93 1.23
C PRO A 69 -36.34 6.90 0.34
N GLY A 70 -35.84 5.65 0.35
CA GLY A 70 -36.37 4.54 -0.45
C GLY A 70 -35.33 3.81 -1.30
N TRP A 71 -34.11 4.35 -1.48
CA TRP A 71 -33.04 3.63 -2.17
C TRP A 71 -32.26 2.72 -1.20
N SER A 72 -32.48 1.41 -1.28
CA SER A 72 -31.69 0.41 -0.56
C SER A 72 -30.73 -0.30 -1.52
N GLY A 73 -29.44 0.02 -1.43
CA GLY A 73 -28.41 -0.67 -2.22
C GLY A 73 -28.40 -2.19 -2.02
N ALA A 74 -28.82 -2.67 -0.84
CA ALA A 74 -28.95 -4.10 -0.57
C ALA A 74 -30.11 -4.77 -1.33
N GLU A 75 -31.20 -4.04 -1.60
CA GLU A 75 -32.34 -4.54 -2.37
C GLU A 75 -31.99 -4.62 -3.86
N GLU A 76 -31.29 -3.62 -4.40
CA GLU A 76 -30.86 -3.66 -5.80
C GLU A 76 -29.82 -4.74 -6.10
N ILE A 77 -28.85 -4.95 -5.18
CA ILE A 77 -27.91 -6.07 -5.31
C ILE A 77 -28.64 -7.42 -5.29
N ARG A 78 -29.70 -7.55 -4.49
CA ARG A 78 -30.51 -8.77 -4.40
C ARG A 78 -31.27 -9.01 -5.71
N LYS A 79 -31.89 -7.97 -6.26
CA LYS A 79 -32.59 -8.01 -7.55
C LYS A 79 -31.68 -8.46 -8.69
N TRP A 80 -30.51 -7.86 -8.86
CA TRP A 80 -29.55 -8.27 -9.90
C TRP A 80 -29.07 -9.71 -9.74
N ARG A 81 -28.93 -10.17 -8.50
CA ARG A 81 -28.51 -11.56 -8.21
C ARG A 81 -29.60 -12.57 -8.58
N ASP A 82 -30.86 -12.21 -8.40
CA ASP A 82 -31.99 -13.07 -8.71
C ASP A 82 -32.32 -13.06 -10.21
N GLU A 83 -32.13 -11.92 -10.90
CA GLU A 83 -32.21 -11.82 -12.37
C GLU A 83 -31.13 -12.66 -13.07
N ARG A 84 -29.91 -12.72 -12.52
CA ARG A 84 -28.81 -13.55 -13.07
C ARG A 84 -29.00 -15.06 -12.89
N LYS A 85 -30.00 -15.49 -12.12
CA LYS A 85 -30.32 -16.90 -11.89
C LYS A 85 -31.47 -17.41 -12.77
N ARG A 86 -32.13 -16.53 -13.53
CA ARG A 86 -33.04 -16.91 -14.62
C ARG A 86 -32.25 -17.12 -15.91
#